data_AF-A0A914K8F6-F1
#
_entry.id   AF-A0A914K8F6-F1
#
_cell.length_a   1.000
_cell.length_b   1.000
_cell.length_c   1.000
_cell.angle_alpha   90.00
_cell.angle_beta   90.00
_cell.angle_gamma   90.00
#
_symmetry.space_group_name_H-M   'P 1'
#
loop_
_entity.id
_entity.type
_entity.pdbx_description
1 polymer ?
#
loop_
_entity_poly.entity_id
_entity_poly.type
_entity_poly.pdbx_seq_one_letter_code
_entity_poly.pdbx_strand_id
1 'polypeptide(L)'
;MIGRVAVNLSRSKIPNVVMKRGVHKGFDSTPPMRFIAVPQRIGLYFTLAIAFLSYPTYVICNLDNLRPRVENNLGEGALAEKERRLALAKH
;
A
#
# COMPACT_ATOMS: atom_id res chain seq x y z
N MET A 1 -29.00 -6.58 9.49
CA MET A 1 -29.58 -6.49 8.12
C MET A 1 -28.73 -5.72 7.10
N ILE A 2 -27.54 -5.22 7.44
CA ILE A 2 -26.69 -4.41 6.54
C ILE A 2 -25.88 -5.27 5.53
N GLY A 3 -25.47 -6.48 5.93
CA GLY A 3 -24.64 -7.34 5.09
C GLY A 3 -25.29 -7.84 3.79
N ARG A 4 -26.62 -8.04 3.77
CA ARG A 4 -27.34 -8.50 2.56
C ARG A 4 -27.44 -7.41 1.48
N VAL A 5 -27.50 -6.15 1.88
CA VAL A 5 -27.58 -5.02 0.93
C VAL A 5 -26.22 -4.79 0.26
N ALA A 6 -25.13 -4.85 1.02
CA ALA A 6 -23.77 -4.73 0.48
C ALA A 6 -23.41 -5.82 -0.53
N VAL A 7 -23.82 -7.08 -0.28
CA VAL A 7 -23.59 -8.20 -1.21
C VAL A 7 -24.40 -8.05 -2.51
N ASN A 8 -25.61 -7.49 -2.45
CA ASN A 8 -26.43 -7.26 -3.64
C ASN A 8 -25.95 -6.06 -4.49
N LEU A 9 -25.34 -5.04 -3.88
CA LEU A 9 -24.76 -3.92 -4.63
C LEU A 9 -23.52 -4.31 -5.46
N SER A 10 -22.70 -5.27 -5.00
CA SER A 10 -21.52 -5.74 -5.74
C SER A 10 -21.86 -6.59 -6.99
N ARG A 11 -23.11 -7.06 -7.13
CA ARG A 11 -23.55 -7.84 -8.30
C ARG A 11 -24.05 -6.98 -9.46
N SER A 12 -24.33 -5.69 -9.28
CA SER A 12 -25.17 -4.93 -10.22
C SER A 12 -24.46 -4.05 -11.26
N LYS A 13 -23.12 -4.08 -11.37
CA LYS A 13 -22.41 -3.20 -12.33
C LYS A 13 -21.31 -3.87 -13.16
N ILE A 14 -21.41 -5.17 -13.43
CA ILE A 14 -20.69 -5.75 -14.56
C ILE A 14 -21.62 -5.56 -15.78
N PRO A 15 -21.27 -4.73 -16.78
CA PRO A 15 -22.12 -4.57 -17.94
C PRO A 15 -22.30 -5.94 -18.60
N ASN A 16 -23.55 -6.42 -18.63
CA ASN A 16 -23.97 -7.68 -19.24
C ASN A 16 -23.41 -7.88 -20.67
N VAL A 17 -23.02 -6.80 -21.35
CA VAL A 17 -22.39 -6.82 -22.67
C VAL A 17 -21.01 -7.50 -22.67
N VAL A 18 -20.17 -7.27 -21.67
CA VAL A 18 -18.83 -7.90 -21.57
C VAL A 18 -18.99 -9.39 -21.28
N MET A 19 -19.92 -9.74 -20.39
CA MET A 19 -20.20 -11.13 -20.01
C MET A 19 -20.86 -11.93 -21.15
N LYS A 20 -21.83 -11.35 -21.87
CA LYS A 20 -22.47 -11.98 -23.04
C LYS A 20 -21.50 -12.16 -24.21
N ARG A 21 -20.59 -11.20 -24.47
CA ARG A 21 -19.57 -11.32 -25.52
C ARG A 21 -18.47 -12.32 -25.15
N GLY A 22 -18.12 -12.46 -23.87
CA GLY A 22 -17.15 -13.46 -23.41
C GLY A 22 -17.65 -14.90 -23.55
N VAL A 23 -18.94 -15.14 -23.31
CA VAL A 23 -19.56 -16.46 -23.49
C VAL A 23 -19.73 -16.81 -24.97
N HIS A 24 -20.16 -15.86 -25.80
CA HIS A 24 -20.40 -16.11 -27.23
C HIS A 24 -19.11 -16.17 -28.08
N LYS A 25 -17.99 -15.60 -27.61
CA LYS A 25 -16.70 -15.67 -28.33
C LYS A 25 -15.79 -16.78 -27.83
N GLY A 26 -16.29 -17.71 -27.02
CA GLY A 26 -15.47 -18.75 -26.43
C GLY A 26 -14.35 -18.09 -25.64
N PHE A 27 -14.62 -17.69 -24.39
CA PHE A 27 -13.56 -17.64 -23.39
C PHE A 27 -13.10 -19.07 -23.05
N ASP A 28 -12.90 -19.91 -24.07
CA ASP A 28 -12.18 -21.17 -24.03
C ASP A 28 -10.71 -20.79 -24.01
N SER A 29 -10.30 -20.13 -22.92
CA SER A 29 -8.90 -20.08 -22.56
C SER A 29 -8.43 -21.53 -22.51
N THR A 30 -7.52 -21.91 -23.41
CA THR A 30 -6.80 -23.18 -23.32
C THR A 30 -6.45 -23.43 -21.86
N PRO A 31 -6.70 -24.63 -21.31
CA PRO A 31 -6.48 -24.89 -19.90
C PRO A 31 -5.09 -24.39 -19.53
N PRO A 32 -4.94 -23.69 -18.40
CA PRO A 32 -3.69 -23.04 -18.05
C PRO A 32 -2.57 -24.08 -18.14
N MET A 33 -1.56 -23.83 -18.98
CA MET A 33 -0.43 -24.75 -19.22
C MET A 33 0.21 -25.26 -17.91
N ARG A 34 0.03 -24.50 -16.82
CA ARG A 34 0.42 -24.88 -15.48
C ARG A 34 -0.64 -24.45 -14.46
N PHE A 35 -1.15 -25.40 -13.69
CA PHE A 35 -2.02 -25.10 -12.55
C PHE A 35 -1.22 -24.35 -11.48
N ILE A 36 -1.69 -23.15 -11.13
CA ILE A 36 -1.15 -22.36 -10.01
C ILE A 36 -2.14 -22.49 -8.87
N ALA A 37 -1.70 -23.10 -7.78
CA ALA A 37 -2.52 -23.27 -6.59
C ALA A 37 -2.91 -21.91 -6.00
N VAL A 38 -4.09 -21.81 -5.39
CA VAL A 38 -4.57 -20.59 -4.70
C VAL A 38 -3.53 -19.98 -3.75
N PRO A 39 -2.83 -20.73 -2.87
CA PRO A 39 -1.81 -20.14 -2.00
C PRO A 39 -0.63 -19.52 -2.76
N GLN A 40 -0.25 -20.09 -3.91
CA GLN A 40 0.82 -19.53 -4.75
C GLN A 40 0.40 -18.19 -5.36
N ARG A 41 -0.87 -18.07 -5.77
CA ARG A 41 -1.41 -16.79 -6.26
C ARG A 41 -1.43 -15.73 -5.15
N ILE A 42 -1.89 -16.12 -3.96
CA ILE A 42 -1.90 -15.24 -2.79
C ILE A 42 -0.48 -14.76 -2.48
N GLY A 43 0.47 -15.68 -2.41
CA GLY A 43 1.89 -15.36 -2.18
C GLY A 43 2.43 -14.37 -3.22
N LEU A 44 2.20 -14.61 -4.51
CA LEU A 44 2.62 -13.71 -5.59
C LEU A 44 2.10 -12.28 -5.38
N TYR A 45 0.81 -12.11 -5.08
CA TYR A 45 0.22 -10.78 -4.88
C TYR A 45 0.77 -10.08 -3.64
N PHE A 46 1.00 -10.81 -2.54
CA PHE A 46 1.62 -10.25 -1.35
C PHE A 46 3.07 -9.85 -1.61
N THR A 47 3.85 -10.67 -2.31
CA THR A 47 5.24 -10.34 -2.67
C THR A 47 5.30 -9.09 -3.52
N LEU A 48 4.42 -8.96 -4.52
CA LEU A 48 4.33 -7.74 -5.33
C LEU A 48 3.97 -6.53 -4.46
N ALA A 49 2.93 -6.63 -3.64
CA ALA A 49 2.53 -5.54 -2.76
C ALA A 49 3.66 -5.09 -1.83
N ILE A 50 4.34 -6.04 -1.17
CA ILE A 50 5.48 -5.75 -0.28
C ILE A 50 6.63 -5.11 -1.06
N ALA A 51 6.98 -5.65 -2.24
CA ALA A 51 8.06 -5.11 -3.05
C ALA A 51 7.81 -3.64 -3.40
N PHE A 52 6.61 -3.32 -3.89
CA PHE A 52 6.25 -1.95 -4.26
C PHE A 52 6.05 -1.01 -3.05
N LEU A 53 5.58 -1.52 -1.90
CA LEU A 53 5.38 -0.69 -0.70
C LEU A 53 6.62 -0.55 0.17
N SER A 54 7.61 -1.44 0.05
CA SER A 54 8.79 -1.47 0.93
C SER A 54 9.54 -0.14 0.96
N TYR A 55 9.90 0.37 -0.22
CA TYR A 55 10.64 1.62 -0.36
C TYR A 55 9.86 2.86 0.10
N PRO A 56 8.63 3.15 -0.37
CA PRO A 56 7.91 4.34 0.05
C PRO A 56 7.60 4.33 1.56
N THR A 57 7.31 3.15 2.13
CA THR A 57 7.10 3.03 3.59
C THR A 57 8.38 3.38 4.35
N TYR A 58 9.54 2.88 3.89
CA TYR A 58 10.82 3.23 4.49
C TYR A 58 11.11 4.74 4.40
N VAL A 59 10.89 5.37 3.24
CA VAL A 59 11.14 6.80 3.04
C VAL A 59 10.27 7.66 3.95
N ILE A 60 8.98 7.34 4.08
CA ILE A 60 8.05 8.08 4.94
C ILE A 60 8.46 7.95 6.42
N CYS A 61 8.82 6.75 6.85
CA CYS A 61 9.23 6.52 8.24
C CYS A 61 10.62 7.10 8.57
N ASN A 62 11.52 7.22 7.57
CA ASN A 62 12.89 7.69 7.77
C ASN A 62 13.13 9.12 7.23
N LEU A 63 12.05 9.88 7.03
CA LEU A 63 12.09 11.15 6.31
C LEU A 63 12.94 12.20 7.02
N ASP A 64 12.95 12.20 8.35
CA ASP A 64 13.75 13.11 9.18
C ASP A 64 15.26 12.88 9.06
N ASN A 65 15.69 11.66 8.72
CA ASN A 65 17.10 11.31 8.50
C ASN A 65 17.51 11.50 7.05
N LEU A 66 16.58 11.33 6.10
CA LEU A 66 16.81 11.53 4.67
C LEU A 66 16.82 13.02 4.29
N ARG A 67 16.07 13.85 5.02
CA ARG A 67 16.06 15.29 4.79
C ARG A 67 17.39 15.89 5.26
N PRO A 68 18.11 16.65 4.41
CA PRO A 68 19.24 17.43 4.88
C PRO A 68 18.75 18.37 5.99
N ARG A 69 19.38 18.29 7.17
CA ARG A 69 19.04 19.18 8.27
C ARG A 69 19.32 20.60 7.81
N VAL A 70 18.27 21.39 7.68
CA VAL A 70 18.40 22.84 7.53
C VAL A 70 19.22 23.29 8.74
N GLU A 71 20.40 23.86 8.51
CA GLU A 71 21.14 24.49 9.58
C GLU A 71 20.22 25.53 10.20
N ASN A 72 19.75 25.22 11.40
CA ASN A 72 18.83 26.09 12.10
C ASN A 72 19.66 27.29 12.55
N ASN A 73 19.61 28.38 11.79
CA ASN A 73 20.07 29.71 12.20
C ASN A 73 19.16 30.24 13.33
N LEU A 74 19.07 29.48 14.43
CA LEU A 74 18.40 29.87 15.66
C LEU A 74 19.29 30.90 16.34
N GLY A 75 18.71 32.01 16.81
CA GLY A 75 19.44 32.95 17.68
C GLY A 75 19.95 32.25 18.94
N GLU A 76 21.04 32.76 19.52
CA GLU A 76 21.78 32.12 20.63
C GLU A 76 20.90 31.66 21.79
N GLY A 77 19.85 32.42 22.14
CA GLY A 77 18.90 32.05 23.19
C GLY A 77 18.06 30.78 22.89
N ALA A 78 17.71 30.54 21.62
CA ALA A 78 16.89 29.40 21.23
C ALA A 78 17.71 28.09 21.13
N LEU A 79 19.02 28.18 20.92
CA LEU A 79 19.93 27.04 20.98
C LEU A 79 20.11 26.55 22.43
N ALA A 80 20.33 27.47 23.37
CA ALA A 80 20.48 27.15 24.80
C ALA A 80 19.22 26.46 25.38
N GLU A 81 18.03 26.92 25.00
CA GLU A 81 16.75 26.31 25.38
C GLU A 81 16.62 24.87 24.83
N LYS A 82 17.04 24.66 23.57
CA LYS A 82 17.00 23.34 22.92
C LYS A 82 17.96 22.35 23.57
N GLU A 83 19.16 22.78 23.92
CA GLU A 83 20.15 21.95 24.61
C GLU A 83 19.69 21.57 26.03
N ARG A 84 19.08 22.50 26.77
CA ARG A 84 18.46 22.18 28.07
C ARG A 84 17.40 21.08 27.95
N ARG A 85 16.53 21.16 26.94
CA ARG A 85 15.49 20.15 26.72
C ARG A 85 16.06 18.79 26.30
N LEU A 86 17.12 18.77 25.50
CA LEU A 86 17.82 17.54 25.12
C LEU A 86 18.54 16.90 26.31
N ALA A 87 19.09 17.69 27.22
CA ALA A 87 19.73 17.18 28.45
C ALA A 87 18.72 16.53 29.40
N LEU A 88 17.51 17.11 29.53
CA LEU A 88 16.43 16.55 30.34
C LEU A 88 15.88 15.23 29.77
N ALA A 89 15.83 15.07 28.44
CA ALA A 89 15.34 13.86 27.80
C ALA A 89 16.35 12.69 27.77
N LYS A 90 17.62 12.95 28.12
CA LYS A 90 18.69 11.95 28.18
C LYS A 90 18.91 11.37 29.58
N HIS A 91 18.27 11.94 30.59
CA HIS A 91 18.33 11.50 31.99
C HIS A 91 17.14 10.59 32.33
#